data_AF-A0A183AY46-F1
#
_entry.id   AF-A0A183AY46-F1
#
_cell.length_a   1.000
_cell.length_b   1.000
_cell.length_c   1.000
_cell.angle_alpha   90.00
_cell.angle_beta   90.00
_cell.angle_gamma   90.00
#
_symmetry.space_group_name_H-M   'P 1'
#
loop_
_entity.id
_entity.type
_entity.pdbx_description
1 polymer ?
#
loop_
_entity_poly.entity_id
_entity_poly.type
_entity_poly.pdbx_seq_one_letter_code
_entity_poly.pdbx_strand_id
1 'polypeptide(L)'
;MRPGNENIKLSELVTKTASDFNCRPVEGMQSHQMRRMVYDAEKAIVLNPSEEHKKSIEKCTFEVNEVWNIDILVSTGDGKAREHKARTTIYKKNETLYQLKMKASRHEFVAQFRFTVLLMPNGPMRITGLPFDATLFKSECKVKDADVKEILLQPIKIQSKKKKPVKLPAEAVGAKS
;
A
#
# COMPACT_ATOMS: atom_id res chain seq x y z
N MET A 1 -5.92 -1.61 2.90
CA MET A 1 -6.87 -0.50 2.64
C MET A 1 -8.23 -1.08 2.30
N ARG A 2 -9.29 -0.53 2.88
CA ARG A 2 -10.69 -0.68 2.47
C ARG A 2 -11.35 0.71 2.62
N PRO A 3 -12.41 1.03 1.86
CA PRO A 3 -13.17 2.26 2.08
C PRO A 3 -13.65 2.38 3.53
N GLY A 4 -13.65 3.59 4.10
CA GLY A 4 -14.00 3.87 5.49
C GLY A 4 -12.87 3.66 6.51
N ASN A 5 -11.75 3.03 6.15
CA ASN A 5 -10.55 3.03 7.00
C ASN A 5 -9.81 4.39 6.91
N GLU A 6 -8.98 4.67 7.91
CA GLU A 6 -8.17 5.89 8.03
C GLU A 6 -6.69 5.62 7.69
N ASN A 7 -5.95 6.66 7.27
CA ASN A 7 -4.52 6.57 6.95
C ASN A 7 -3.63 6.20 8.16
N ILE A 8 -3.89 6.75 9.35
CA ILE A 8 -3.10 6.50 10.58
C ILE A 8 -3.02 5.00 10.91
N LYS A 9 -4.17 4.32 10.94
CA LYS A 9 -4.29 2.88 11.26
C LYS A 9 -3.47 1.97 10.34
N LEU A 10 -3.17 2.41 9.12
CA LEU A 10 -2.30 1.66 8.21
C LEU A 10 -0.81 1.88 8.50
N SER A 11 -0.42 3.10 8.89
CA SER A 11 0.96 3.41 9.27
C SER A 11 1.36 2.66 10.56
N GLU A 12 0.45 2.59 11.53
CA GLU A 12 0.58 1.77 12.74
C GLU A 12 0.72 0.28 12.40
N LEU A 13 -0.18 -0.27 11.57
CA LEU A 13 -0.16 -1.69 11.18
C LEU A 13 1.14 -2.08 10.45
N VAL A 14 1.62 -1.24 9.52
CA VAL A 14 2.89 -1.45 8.80
C VAL A 14 4.08 -1.40 9.77
N THR A 15 4.07 -0.50 10.75
CA THR A 15 5.12 -0.39 11.78
C THR A 15 5.13 -1.61 12.71
N LYS A 16 3.96 -2.10 13.14
CA LYS A 16 3.80 -3.33 13.92
C LYS A 16 4.37 -4.53 13.16
N THR A 17 3.93 -4.69 11.91
CA THR A 17 4.35 -5.79 11.02
C THR A 17 5.86 -5.79 10.76
N ALA A 18 6.48 -4.62 10.49
CA ALA A 18 7.92 -4.54 10.23
C ALA A 18 8.77 -4.87 11.48
N SER A 19 8.31 -4.45 12.65
CA SER A 19 8.99 -4.71 13.94
C SER A 19 9.12 -6.20 14.24
N ASP A 20 8.15 -7.02 13.83
CA ASP A 20 8.20 -8.48 14.00
C ASP A 20 9.34 -9.18 13.24
N PHE A 21 9.86 -8.53 12.19
CA PHE A 21 11.01 -8.96 11.39
C PHE A 21 12.30 -8.20 11.74
N ASN A 22 12.35 -7.52 12.88
CA ASN A 22 13.44 -6.62 13.30
C ASN A 22 13.76 -5.50 12.27
N CYS A 23 12.81 -5.15 11.41
CA CYS A 23 12.96 -4.16 10.36
C CYS A 23 12.19 -2.87 10.68
N ARG A 24 12.50 -1.77 10.01
CA ARG A 24 11.80 -0.48 10.18
C ARG A 24 11.32 0.09 8.84
N PRO A 25 10.07 0.60 8.75
CA PRO A 25 9.63 1.37 7.59
C PRO A 25 10.45 2.66 7.49
N VAL A 26 10.72 3.12 6.27
CA VAL A 26 11.50 4.35 6.06
C VAL A 26 10.73 5.57 6.56
N GLU A 27 11.39 6.39 7.39
CA GLU A 27 10.80 7.57 8.04
C GLU A 27 10.31 8.60 7.02
N GLY A 28 9.06 9.05 7.17
CA GLY A 28 8.45 10.06 6.31
C GLY A 28 8.05 9.58 4.91
N MET A 29 8.16 8.29 4.59
CA MET A 29 7.83 7.78 3.25
C MET A 29 6.33 7.92 2.95
N GLN A 30 6.00 8.49 1.78
CA GLN A 30 4.62 8.86 1.41
C GLN A 30 4.04 7.96 0.31
N SER A 31 2.82 7.47 0.52
CA SER A 31 1.97 6.83 -0.49
C SER A 31 0.77 7.73 -0.79
N HIS A 32 0.60 8.16 -2.04
CA HIS A 32 -0.38 9.19 -2.42
C HIS A 32 -1.61 8.63 -3.14
N GLN A 33 -2.72 9.35 -3.00
CA GLN A 33 -3.82 9.28 -3.96
C GLN A 33 -3.36 9.78 -5.33
N MET A 34 -3.84 9.10 -6.39
CA MET A 34 -3.70 9.54 -7.77
C MET A 34 -5.02 10.12 -8.28
N ARG A 35 -4.95 11.20 -9.06
CA ARG A 35 -6.06 11.77 -9.84
C ARG A 35 -5.63 11.90 -11.30
N ARG A 36 -6.54 12.29 -12.21
CA ARG A 36 -6.21 12.50 -13.63
C ARG A 36 -5.11 13.55 -13.76
N MET A 37 -3.97 13.17 -14.37
CA MET A 37 -2.74 13.98 -14.52
C MET A 37 -2.02 14.37 -13.20
N VAL A 38 -2.46 13.91 -12.03
CA VAL A 38 -1.86 14.24 -10.73
C VAL A 38 -1.46 12.94 -10.00
N TYR A 39 -0.17 12.77 -9.77
CA TYR A 39 0.39 11.55 -9.17
C TYR A 39 0.51 11.61 -7.63
N ASP A 40 0.27 12.79 -7.07
CA ASP A 40 0.47 13.20 -5.68
C ASP A 40 -0.68 14.15 -5.25
N ALA A 41 -1.90 13.61 -5.17
CA ALA A 41 -3.02 14.37 -4.62
C ALA A 41 -2.89 14.55 -3.09
N GLU A 42 -3.70 15.45 -2.51
CA GLU A 42 -3.56 15.88 -1.10
C GLU A 42 -3.63 14.72 -0.11
N LYS A 43 -4.52 13.74 -0.36
CA LYS A 43 -4.65 12.54 0.47
C LYS A 43 -3.38 11.66 0.38
N ALA A 44 -2.64 11.59 1.49
CA ALA A 44 -1.44 10.78 1.62
C ALA A 44 -1.47 9.86 2.87
N ILE A 45 -0.74 8.74 2.78
CA ILE A 45 -0.38 7.86 3.90
C ILE A 45 1.11 8.05 4.14
N VAL A 46 1.50 8.49 5.34
CA VAL A 46 2.91 8.60 5.74
C VAL A 46 3.28 7.41 6.60
N LEU A 47 4.27 6.62 6.16
CA LEU A 47 4.86 5.54 6.95
C LEU A 47 5.91 6.12 7.91
N ASN A 48 5.93 5.62 9.16
CA ASN A 48 6.89 6.02 10.19
C ASN A 48 7.06 7.56 10.29
N PRO A 49 6.02 8.30 10.73
CA PRO A 49 6.02 9.77 10.68
C PRO A 49 6.85 10.40 11.81
N SER A 50 7.71 11.36 11.46
CA SER A 50 8.43 12.23 12.41
C SER A 50 7.48 13.17 13.17
N GLU A 51 7.96 13.83 14.24
CA GLU A 51 7.18 14.79 15.04
C GLU A 51 6.67 16.02 14.27
N GLU A 52 7.28 16.32 13.12
CA GLU A 52 6.80 17.34 12.18
C GLU A 52 5.68 16.78 11.31
N HIS A 53 5.91 15.61 10.69
CA HIS A 53 4.90 14.92 9.89
C HIS A 53 3.62 14.63 10.70
N LYS A 54 3.73 14.22 11.97
CA LYS A 54 2.58 14.00 12.86
C LYS A 54 1.66 15.22 13.00
N LYS A 55 2.16 16.43 12.75
CA LYS A 55 1.38 17.69 12.80
C LYS A 55 0.84 18.09 11.42
N SER A 56 1.53 17.72 10.34
CA SER A 56 1.12 18.03 8.96
C SER A 56 0.29 16.94 8.28
N ILE A 57 0.15 15.74 8.88
CA ILE A 57 -0.68 14.66 8.35
C ILE A 57 -2.15 15.01 8.54
N GLU A 58 -2.80 15.35 7.44
CA GLU A 58 -4.26 15.37 7.36
C GLU A 58 -4.81 13.96 7.57
N LYS A 59 -5.83 13.83 8.43
CA LYS A 59 -6.53 12.57 8.67
C LYS A 59 -7.48 12.30 7.50
N CYS A 60 -7.01 11.54 6.50
CA CYS A 60 -7.86 11.14 5.39
C CYS A 60 -8.46 9.73 5.59
N THR A 61 -9.75 9.61 5.25
CA THR A 61 -10.44 8.34 5.06
C THR A 61 -10.37 7.92 3.59
N PHE A 62 -10.33 6.60 3.37
CA PHE A 62 -10.37 6.03 2.02
C PHE A 62 -11.80 5.97 1.51
N GLU A 63 -12.00 6.35 0.26
CA GLU A 63 -13.31 6.38 -0.40
C GLU A 63 -13.40 5.36 -1.54
N VAL A 64 -14.62 5.17 -2.04
CA VAL A 64 -14.89 4.28 -3.18
C VAL A 64 -14.56 5.01 -4.49
N ASN A 65 -14.00 4.28 -5.45
CA ASN A 65 -13.46 4.74 -6.74
C ASN A 65 -12.17 5.57 -6.66
N GLU A 66 -11.53 5.69 -5.49
CA GLU A 66 -10.20 6.30 -5.39
C GLU A 66 -9.11 5.40 -6.00
N VAL A 67 -8.10 6.05 -6.60
CA VAL A 67 -6.87 5.41 -7.08
C VAL A 67 -5.74 5.80 -6.15
N TRP A 68 -4.91 4.83 -5.76
CA TRP A 68 -3.81 5.04 -4.82
C TRP A 68 -2.52 4.36 -5.30
N ASN A 69 -1.41 5.09 -5.23
CA ASN A 69 -0.07 4.56 -5.46
C ASN A 69 0.57 4.23 -4.10
N ILE A 70 0.71 2.93 -3.82
CA ILE A 70 1.26 2.44 -2.56
C ILE A 70 2.73 2.11 -2.78
N ASP A 71 3.60 2.73 -1.98
CA ASP A 71 5.04 2.55 -2.04
C ASP A 71 5.56 2.28 -0.61
N ILE A 72 5.92 1.02 -0.37
CA ILE A 72 6.35 0.52 0.93
C ILE A 72 7.86 0.30 0.87
N LEU A 73 8.61 1.09 1.63
CA LEU A 73 10.05 0.93 1.82
C LEU A 73 10.31 0.47 3.25
N VAL A 74 11.05 -0.62 3.38
CA VAL A 74 11.47 -1.21 4.66
C VAL A 74 12.98 -1.40 4.65
N SER A 75 13.68 -0.86 5.65
CA SER A 75 15.11 -1.11 5.87
C SER A 75 15.32 -2.15 6.98
N THR A 76 16.39 -2.92 6.86
CA THR A 76 16.94 -3.73 7.98
C THR A 76 17.76 -2.89 8.96
N GLY A 77 18.05 -1.63 8.64
CA GLY A 77 18.76 -0.66 9.47
C GLY A 77 17.84 0.26 10.26
N ASP A 78 18.29 1.49 10.53
CA ASP A 78 17.62 2.40 11.46
C ASP A 78 16.26 2.94 10.96
N GLY A 79 15.95 2.77 9.66
CA GLY A 79 14.76 3.34 9.01
C GLY A 79 14.88 4.84 8.67
N LYS A 80 15.92 5.52 9.15
CA LYS A 80 16.17 6.94 8.89
C LYS A 80 16.91 7.12 7.56
N ALA A 81 16.18 7.44 6.49
CA ALA A 81 16.78 7.80 5.21
C ALA A 81 17.72 9.01 5.37
N ARG A 82 18.86 8.98 4.68
CA ARG A 82 19.86 10.06 4.64
C ARG A 82 20.28 10.31 3.19
N GLU A 83 20.51 11.57 2.83
CA GLU A 83 20.82 11.93 1.44
C GLU A 83 22.09 11.25 0.91
N HIS A 84 22.07 10.86 -0.36
CA HIS A 84 23.14 10.11 -1.01
C HIS A 84 23.82 10.91 -2.13
N LYS A 85 25.15 10.80 -2.21
CA LYS A 85 26.05 11.51 -3.14
C LYS A 85 25.91 11.03 -4.59
N ALA A 86 24.93 10.17 -4.86
CA ALA A 86 24.59 9.70 -6.19
C ALA A 86 23.90 10.82 -6.96
N ARG A 87 24.18 10.93 -8.25
CA ARG A 87 23.47 11.89 -9.11
C ARG A 87 22.00 11.46 -9.20
N THR A 88 21.11 12.25 -8.62
CA THR A 88 19.67 12.16 -8.90
C THR A 88 19.44 12.28 -10.41
N THR A 89 18.80 11.27 -11.00
CA THR A 89 18.44 11.23 -12.43
C THR A 89 16.94 11.41 -12.65
N ILE A 90 16.14 11.21 -11.61
CA ILE A 90 14.68 11.31 -11.62
C ILE A 90 14.28 12.65 -11.01
N TYR A 91 13.60 13.48 -11.79
CA TYR A 91 13.12 14.79 -11.35
C TYR A 91 11.64 14.94 -11.68
N LYS A 92 10.93 15.69 -10.84
CA LYS A 92 9.57 16.17 -11.11
C LYS A 92 9.60 17.70 -11.20
N LYS A 93 8.83 18.26 -12.15
CA LYS A 93 8.64 19.71 -12.26
C LYS A 93 7.69 20.18 -11.16
N ASN A 94 8.23 20.96 -10.21
CA ASN A 94 7.47 21.82 -9.31
C ASN A 94 7.67 23.28 -9.74
N GLU A 95 6.90 24.23 -9.19
CA GLU A 95 6.98 25.65 -9.57
C GLU A 95 8.10 26.43 -8.83
N THR A 96 8.72 25.81 -7.83
CA THR A 96 9.74 26.43 -6.97
C THR A 96 11.14 26.38 -7.59
N LEU A 97 11.83 27.53 -7.63
CA LEU A 97 13.22 27.64 -8.10
C LEU A 97 14.22 27.66 -6.93
N TYR A 98 15.15 26.69 -6.87
CA TYR A 98 16.32 26.76 -5.99
C TYR A 98 17.50 25.89 -6.50
N GLN A 99 18.70 26.12 -5.96
CA GLN A 99 19.93 25.36 -6.25
C GLN A 99 20.63 24.96 -4.93
N LEU A 100 21.17 23.72 -4.81
CA LEU A 100 22.55 23.46 -4.31
C LEU A 100 22.98 21.96 -4.27
N LYS A 101 24.26 21.73 -4.66
CA LYS A 101 25.39 20.88 -4.15
C LYS A 101 25.17 19.56 -3.32
N MET A 102 26.21 18.70 -3.28
CA MET A 102 26.15 17.21 -3.09
C MET A 102 26.60 16.63 -1.70
N LYS A 103 25.98 15.53 -1.19
CA LYS A 103 26.32 14.62 -0.01
C LYS A 103 25.41 13.34 -0.03
N ALA A 104 25.55 12.19 0.66
CA ALA A 104 26.59 11.45 1.44
C ALA A 104 26.64 9.92 1.05
N SER A 105 26.96 8.91 1.90
CA SER A 105 27.07 7.47 1.46
C SER A 105 27.20 6.38 2.54
N ARG A 106 26.53 5.20 2.42
CA ARG A 106 27.03 3.79 2.62
C ARG A 106 25.90 2.72 2.62
N HIS A 107 26.23 1.44 2.83
CA HIS A 107 25.35 0.26 2.72
C HIS A 107 24.26 0.14 3.81
N GLU A 108 23.01 -0.05 3.38
CA GLU A 108 21.92 -0.78 4.06
C GLU A 108 21.12 -1.55 2.99
N PHE A 109 20.39 -2.60 3.37
CA PHE A 109 19.42 -3.24 2.45
C PHE A 109 18.02 -2.66 2.68
N VAL A 110 17.47 -2.03 1.64
CA VAL A 110 16.10 -1.49 1.62
C VAL A 110 15.27 -2.28 0.61
N ALA A 111 14.22 -2.94 1.08
CA ALA A 111 13.21 -3.56 0.22
C ALA A 111 12.15 -2.52 -0.16
N GLN A 112 11.87 -2.38 -1.47
CA GLN A 112 10.83 -1.51 -2.00
C GLN A 112 9.74 -2.31 -2.71
N PHE A 113 8.49 -2.11 -2.30
CA PHE A 113 7.31 -2.66 -2.97
C PHE A 113 6.36 -1.53 -3.36
N ARG A 114 6.34 -1.20 -4.66
CA ARG A 114 5.40 -0.23 -5.25
C ARG A 114 4.30 -0.93 -6.03
N PHE A 115 3.04 -0.56 -5.79
CA PHE A 115 1.87 -1.09 -6.51
C PHE A 115 0.68 -0.11 -6.48
N THR A 116 -0.07 -0.05 -7.58
CA THR A 116 -1.26 0.80 -7.74
C THR A 116 -2.52 0.01 -7.41
N VAL A 117 -3.37 0.58 -6.55
CA VAL A 117 -4.65 0.00 -6.10
C VAL A 117 -5.81 0.91 -6.48
N LEU A 118 -6.89 0.33 -7.01
CA LEU A 118 -8.18 0.99 -7.20
C LEU A 118 -9.16 0.50 -6.13
N LEU A 119 -9.82 1.41 -5.43
CA LEU A 119 -10.81 1.09 -4.39
C LEU A 119 -12.20 0.93 -5.01
N MET A 120 -12.40 -0.14 -5.80
CA MET A 120 -13.69 -0.44 -6.41
C MET A 120 -14.78 -0.73 -5.35
N PRO A 121 -16.08 -0.58 -5.66
CA PRO A 121 -17.17 -0.98 -4.76
C PRO A 121 -17.11 -2.44 -4.30
N ASN A 122 -16.53 -3.32 -5.12
CA ASN A 122 -16.30 -4.74 -4.82
C ASN A 122 -15.02 -5.01 -3.99
N GLY A 123 -14.40 -3.96 -3.43
CA GLY A 123 -13.15 -4.02 -2.69
C GLY A 123 -11.90 -3.62 -3.51
N PRO A 124 -10.73 -3.55 -2.86
CA PRO A 124 -9.48 -3.11 -3.47
C PRO A 124 -9.02 -4.03 -4.61
N MET A 125 -8.72 -3.43 -5.76
CA MET A 125 -8.18 -4.09 -6.95
C MET A 125 -6.77 -3.58 -7.23
N ARG A 126 -5.75 -4.42 -7.00
CA ARG A 126 -4.37 -4.16 -7.44
C ARG A 126 -4.29 -4.31 -8.95
N ILE A 127 -3.83 -3.27 -9.66
CA ILE A 127 -3.57 -3.33 -11.12
C ILE A 127 -2.09 -3.61 -11.39
N THR A 128 -1.20 -2.82 -10.80
CA THR A 128 0.26 -2.94 -11.00
C THR A 128 0.93 -3.57 -9.77
N GLY A 129 2.19 -3.94 -9.90
CA GLY A 129 3.01 -4.50 -8.83
C GLY A 129 3.95 -5.56 -9.38
N LEU A 130 5.14 -5.67 -8.78
CA LEU A 130 6.12 -6.67 -9.18
C LEU A 130 5.62 -8.10 -8.86
N PRO A 131 5.90 -9.10 -9.72
CA PRO A 131 5.67 -10.50 -9.38
C PRO A 131 6.62 -10.89 -8.25
N PHE A 132 6.06 -11.10 -7.05
CA PHE A 132 6.81 -11.52 -5.87
C PHE A 132 6.54 -13.00 -5.59
N ASP A 133 7.58 -13.83 -5.73
CA ASP A 133 7.54 -15.23 -5.33
C ASP A 133 8.04 -15.37 -3.89
N ALA A 134 7.13 -15.71 -2.98
CA ALA A 134 7.43 -15.89 -1.57
C ALA A 134 8.27 -17.15 -1.28
N THR A 135 8.34 -18.12 -2.20
CA THR A 135 9.10 -19.37 -2.00
C THR A 135 10.61 -19.17 -2.00
N LEU A 136 11.08 -18.09 -2.66
CA LEU A 136 12.49 -17.71 -2.73
C LEU A 136 13.03 -17.12 -1.41
N PHE A 137 12.15 -16.70 -0.49
CA PHE A 137 12.52 -15.97 0.72
C PHE A 137 12.25 -16.80 1.98
N LYS A 138 13.31 -17.38 2.56
CA LYS A 138 13.26 -17.99 3.89
C LYS A 138 13.53 -16.92 4.95
N SER A 139 12.55 -16.67 5.82
CA SER A 139 12.72 -15.81 7.00
C SER A 139 12.59 -16.65 8.28
N GLU A 140 13.46 -16.40 9.24
CA GLU A 140 13.42 -17.02 10.57
C GLU A 140 12.38 -16.33 11.47
N CYS A 141 12.16 -15.03 11.24
CA CYS A 141 11.10 -14.26 11.87
C CYS A 141 9.72 -14.59 11.29
N LYS A 142 8.69 -14.46 12.13
CA LYS A 142 7.28 -14.63 11.76
C LYS A 142 6.47 -13.55 12.48
N VAL A 143 5.38 -13.12 11.85
CA VAL A 143 4.38 -12.25 12.49
C VAL A 143 3.83 -12.95 13.73
N LYS A 144 4.02 -12.33 14.89
CA LYS A 144 3.58 -12.80 16.21
C LYS A 144 2.19 -12.27 16.56
N ASP A 145 1.87 -11.06 16.09
CA ASP A 145 0.63 -10.37 16.40
C ASP A 145 -0.63 -11.02 15.79
N ALA A 146 -1.65 -11.25 16.63
CA ALA A 146 -2.91 -11.86 16.25
C ALA A 146 -3.69 -11.01 15.23
N ASP A 147 -3.85 -9.71 15.49
CA ASP A 147 -4.58 -8.78 14.61
C ASP A 147 -3.96 -8.72 13.21
N VAL A 148 -2.63 -8.62 13.15
CA VAL A 148 -1.87 -8.57 11.88
C VAL A 148 -2.06 -9.88 11.12
N LYS A 149 -1.96 -11.02 11.82
CA LYS A 149 -2.14 -12.35 11.25
C LYS A 149 -3.56 -12.59 10.74
N GLU A 150 -4.58 -12.08 11.42
CA GLU A 150 -5.95 -12.12 10.91
C GLU A 150 -6.11 -11.26 9.65
N ILE A 151 -5.62 -10.01 9.66
CA ILE A 151 -5.68 -9.10 8.51
C ILE A 151 -4.95 -9.68 7.28
N LEU A 152 -3.85 -10.40 7.47
CA LEU A 152 -3.13 -11.10 6.40
C LEU A 152 -3.88 -12.32 5.85
N LEU A 153 -4.72 -12.97 6.65
CA LEU A 153 -5.58 -14.09 6.23
C LEU A 153 -6.88 -13.64 5.57
N GLN A 154 -7.34 -12.41 5.83
CA GLN A 154 -8.56 -11.88 5.23
C GLN A 154 -8.41 -11.67 3.70
N PRO A 155 -9.41 -12.07 2.88
CA PRO A 155 -9.33 -11.90 1.44
C PRO A 155 -9.34 -10.42 1.03
N ILE A 156 -8.48 -10.10 0.05
CA ILE A 156 -8.34 -8.74 -0.52
C ILE A 156 -9.59 -8.35 -1.32
N LYS A 157 -10.16 -9.29 -2.08
CA LYS A 157 -11.43 -9.09 -2.82
C LYS A 157 -12.61 -9.46 -1.93
N ILE A 158 -13.63 -8.60 -1.87
CA ILE A 158 -14.95 -9.01 -1.37
C ILE A 158 -15.53 -9.92 -2.45
N GLN A 159 -15.62 -11.23 -2.19
CA GLN A 159 -16.34 -12.11 -3.10
C GLN A 159 -17.82 -11.73 -3.05
N SER A 160 -18.33 -11.16 -4.14
CA SER A 160 -19.76 -11.07 -4.35
C SER A 160 -20.33 -12.49 -4.28
N LYS A 161 -21.36 -12.70 -3.43
CA LYS A 161 -22.09 -13.97 -3.42
C LYS A 161 -22.54 -14.25 -4.85
N LYS A 162 -22.02 -15.31 -5.48
CA LYS A 162 -22.56 -15.81 -6.75
C LYS A 162 -24.06 -15.98 -6.54
N LYS A 163 -24.88 -15.14 -7.19
CA LYS A 163 -26.32 -15.37 -7.26
C LYS A 163 -26.47 -16.78 -7.82
N LYS A 164 -27.08 -17.69 -7.05
CA LYS A 164 -27.43 -19.02 -7.58
C LYS A 164 -28.25 -18.78 -8.86
N PRO A 165 -27.95 -19.46 -9.98
CA PRO A 165 -28.81 -19.34 -11.15
C PRO A 165 -30.22 -19.74 -10.72
N VAL A 166 -31.18 -18.84 -10.94
CA VAL A 166 -32.59 -19.14 -10.68
C VAL A 166 -32.98 -20.21 -11.69
N LYS A 167 -33.28 -21.42 -11.21
CA LYS A 167 -33.89 -22.43 -12.05
C LYS A 167 -35.27 -21.93 -12.45
N LEU A 168 -35.46 -21.65 -13.74
CA LEU A 168 -36.80 -21.55 -14.31
C LEU A 168 -37.52 -22.88 -14.06
N PRO A 169 -38.83 -22.87 -13.72
CA PRO A 169 -39.60 -24.10 -13.61
C PRO A 169 -39.67 -24.76 -14.99
N ALA A 170 -39.54 -26.08 -15.02
CA ALA A 170 -39.81 -26.85 -16.24
C ALA A 170 -41.34 -26.99 -16.39
N GLU A 171 -41.93 -26.31 -17.38
CA GLU A 171 -43.32 -26.55 -17.74
C GLU A 171 -43.50 -27.96 -18.30
N ALA A 172 -44.58 -28.62 -17.89
CA ALA A 172 -44.91 -29.95 -18.34
C ALA A 172 -45.76 -29.88 -19.61
N VAL A 173 -45.21 -30.35 -20.74
CA VAL A 173 -45.99 -30.67 -21.94
C VAL A 173 -45.70 -32.12 -22.32
N GLY A 174 -46.69 -32.98 -22.10
CA GLY A 174 -46.67 -34.35 -22.62
C GLY A 174 -47.29 -34.41 -24.01
N ALA A 175 -46.68 -35.18 -24.91
CA ALA A 175 -47.26 -35.50 -26.21
C ALA A 175 -47.58 -37.00 -26.28
N LYS A 176 -48.86 -37.32 -26.45
CA LYS A 176 -49.32 -38.63 -26.92
C LYS A 176 -49.66 -38.51 -28.41
N SER A 177 -49.05 -39.36 -29.24
CA SER A 177 -49.59 -39.82 -30.53
C SER A 177 -48.74 -41.00 -30.99
#